data_AF-A0A433X0Q3-F1
#
_entry.id   AF-A0A433X0Q3-F1
#
_cell.length_a   1.000
_cell.length_b   1.000
_cell.length_c   1.000
_cell.angle_alpha   90.00
_cell.angle_beta   90.00
_cell.angle_gamma   90.00
#
_symmetry.space_group_name_H-M   'P 1'
#
loop_
_entity.id
_entity.type
_entity.pdbx_description
1 polymer ?
#
loop_
_entity_poly.entity_id
_entity_poly.type
_entity_poly.pdbx_seq_one_letter_code
_entity_poly.pdbx_strand_id
1 'polypeptide(L)' 'MNFDWQTIFQTVLPFLPASLAGDATTILTFVVALAAVIARYWPRPADGSKWLALYLLVNTVAMNGKHATNADDAKP' A
#
# COMPACT_ATOMS: atom_id res chain seq x y z
N MET A 1 -1.39 -31.00 5.19
CA MET A 1 -1.76 -30.70 3.78
C MET A 1 -0.79 -29.66 3.28
N ASN A 2 0.05 -30.01 2.31
CA ASN A 2 0.89 -29.03 1.61
C ASN A 2 -0.01 -28.40 0.54
N PHE A 3 -0.46 -27.15 0.75
CA PHE A 3 -1.26 -26.45 -0.23
C PHE A 3 -0.36 -26.10 -1.41
N ASP A 4 -0.54 -26.81 -2.52
CA ASP A 4 0.18 -26.52 -3.76
C ASP A 4 -0.41 -25.26 -4.41
N TRP A 5 0.12 -24.12 -3.99
CA TRP A 5 -0.28 -22.81 -4.47
C TRP A 5 -0.08 -22.65 -5.98
N GLN A 6 0.90 -23.34 -6.59
CA GLN A 6 1.09 -23.28 -8.03
C GLN A 6 -0.08 -23.94 -8.76
N THR A 7 -0.51 -25.12 -8.31
CA THR A 7 -1.66 -25.81 -8.89
C THR A 7 -2.96 -25.01 -8.72
N ILE A 8 -3.20 -24.40 -7.55
CA ILE A 8 -4.37 -23.55 -7.32
C ILE A 8 -4.34 -22.32 -8.23
N PHE A 9 -3.19 -21.64 -8.34
CA PHE A 9 -3.05 -20.46 -9.19
C PHE A 9 -3.29 -20.79 -10.67
N GLN A 10 -2.66 -21.84 -11.20
CA GLN A 10 -2.85 -22.29 -12.58
C GLN A 10 -4.30 -22.71 -12.87
N THR A 11 -5.03 -23.21 -11.86
CA THR A 11 -6.44 -23.58 -12.00
C THR A 11 -7.35 -22.36 -12.04
N VAL A 12 -7.06 -21.32 -11.26
CA VAL A 12 -7.91 -20.12 -11.14
C VAL A 12 -7.61 -19.07 -12.23
N LEU A 13 -6.36 -18.99 -12.69
CA LEU A 13 -5.89 -17.98 -13.64
C LEU A 13 -6.75 -17.88 -14.92
N PRO A 14 -7.17 -18.99 -15.57
CA PRO A 14 -8.00 -18.92 -16.78
C PRO A 14 -9.40 -18.33 -16.53
N PHE A 15 -9.89 -18.37 -15.29
CA PHE A 15 -11.18 -17.81 -14.91
C PHE A 15 -11.10 -16.33 -14.53
N LEU A 16 -9.90 -15.76 -14.44
CA LEU A 16 -9.70 -14.34 -14.15
C LEU A 16 -9.78 -13.55 -15.47
N PRO A 17 -10.84 -12.75 -15.69
CA PRO A 17 -10.94 -11.97 -16.91
C PRO A 17 -9.78 -11.00 -17.03
N ALA A 18 -9.18 -10.91 -18.23
CA ALA A 18 -8.06 -9.98 -18.46
C ALA A 18 -8.43 -8.53 -18.14
N SER A 19 -9.69 -8.14 -18.40
CA SER A 19 -10.23 -6.83 -18.01
C SER A 19 -10.18 -6.62 -16.51
N LEU A 20 -10.60 -7.61 -15.71
CA LEU A 20 -10.58 -7.52 -14.25
C LEU A 20 -9.15 -7.37 -13.71
N ALA A 21 -8.18 -8.10 -14.28
CA ALA A 21 -6.77 -7.95 -13.92
C ALA A 21 -6.25 -6.55 -14.26
N GLY A 22 -6.57 -6.05 -15.45
CA GLY A 22 -6.19 -4.71 -15.90
C GLY A 22 -6.80 -3.60 -15.02
N ASP A 23 -8.09 -3.70 -14.74
CA ASP A 23 -8.82 -2.74 -13.90
C ASP A 23 -8.28 -2.73 -12.48
N ALA A 24 -8.08 -3.92 -11.88
CA ALA A 24 -7.51 -4.05 -10.55
C ALA A 24 -6.09 -3.46 -10.48
N THR A 25 -5.24 -3.77 -11.47
CA THR A 25 -3.87 -3.22 -11.53
C THR A 25 -3.89 -1.71 -11.65
N THR A 26 -4.77 -1.15 -12.48
CA THR A 26 -4.92 0.29 -12.69
C THR A 26 -5.34 0.99 -11.40
N ILE A 27 -6.38 0.49 -10.74
CA ILE A 27 -6.89 1.07 -9.49
C ILE A 27 -5.85 0.98 -8.37
N LEU A 28 -5.20 -0.17 -8.21
CA LEU A 28 -4.17 -0.36 -7.19
C LEU A 28 -2.98 0.57 -7.41
N THR A 29 -2.52 0.68 -8.66
CA THR A 29 -1.42 1.60 -9.03
C THR A 29 -1.78 3.04 -8.73
N PHE A 30 -3.01 3.45 -9.06
CA PHE A 30 -3.51 4.79 -8.73
C PHE A 30 -3.53 5.04 -7.22
N VAL A 31 -4.05 4.10 -6.42
CA VAL A 31 -4.10 4.23 -4.95
C VAL A 31 -2.70 4.35 -4.36
N VAL A 32 -1.74 3.56 -4.83
CA VAL A 32 -0.33 3.62 -4.39
C VAL A 32 0.28 4.97 -4.76
N ALA A 33 0.11 5.42 -6.00
CA ALA A 33 0.64 6.71 -6.47
C ALA A 33 0.03 7.89 -5.70
N LEU A 34 -1.28 7.87 -5.48
CA LEU A 34 -1.99 8.87 -4.69
C LEU A 34 -1.48 8.88 -3.25
N ALA A 35 -1.35 7.71 -2.61
CA ALA A 35 -0.82 7.59 -1.25
C ALA A 35 0.61 8.13 -1.17
N ALA A 36 1.45 7.89 -2.18
CA ALA A 36 2.81 8.42 -2.24
C ALA A 36 2.84 9.95 -2.33
N VAL A 37 1.98 10.56 -3.14
CA VAL A 37 1.84 12.02 -3.22
C VAL A 37 1.36 12.59 -1.89
N ILE A 38 0.35 11.99 -1.28
CA ILE A 38 -0.16 12.42 0.03
C ILE A 38 0.96 12.30 1.08
N ALA A 39 1.64 11.16 1.16
CA ALA A 39 2.72 10.92 2.10
C ALA A 39 3.87 11.91 1.92
N ARG A 40 4.20 12.32 0.69
CA ARG A 40 5.25 13.31 0.40
C ARG A 40 5.03 14.64 1.12
N TYR A 41 3.78 15.08 1.25
CA TYR A 41 3.44 16.41 1.76
C TYR A 41 2.77 16.41 3.14
N TRP A 42 2.43 15.25 3.69
CA TRP A 42 1.82 15.15 5.01
C TRP A 42 2.89 15.03 6.11
N PRO A 43 3.05 16.00 7.02
CA PRO A 43 3.98 15.86 8.16
C PRO A 43 3.50 14.82 9.18
N ARG A 44 4.42 14.12 9.87
CA ARG A 44 4.05 13.15 10.92
C ARG A 44 3.21 13.82 12.02
N PRO A 45 2.01 13.31 12.33
CA PRO A 45 1.23 13.78 13.48
C PRO A 45 1.90 13.40 14.80
N ALA A 46 1.67 14.21 15.84
CA ALA A 46 2.17 13.91 17.20
C ALA A 46 1.70 12.54 17.72
N ASP A 47 2.51 11.96 18.60
CA ASP A 47 2.15 10.71 19.28
C ASP A 47 0.83 10.88 20.07
N GLY A 48 -0.11 9.95 19.87
CA GLY A 48 -1.47 10.03 20.43
C GLY A 48 -2.49 10.79 19.57
N SER A 49 -2.08 11.39 18.45
CA SER A 49 -3.03 12.00 17.51
C SER A 49 -3.94 10.96 16.86
N LYS A 50 -5.25 11.26 16.76
CA LYS A 50 -6.23 10.44 16.02
C LYS A 50 -5.86 10.23 14.55
N TRP A 51 -5.04 11.12 13.98
CA TRP A 51 -4.59 11.06 12.59
C TRP A 51 -3.34 10.19 12.39
N LEU A 52 -2.65 9.80 13.46
CA LEU A 52 -1.42 9.02 13.38
C LEU A 52 -1.67 7.65 12.72
N ALA A 53 -2.77 6.98 13.06
CA ALA A 53 -3.12 5.69 12.47
C ALA A 53 -3.34 5.79 10.95
N LEU A 54 -4.05 6.84 10.49
CA LEU A 54 -4.26 7.09 9.06
C LEU A 54 -2.95 7.45 8.36
N TYR A 55 -2.13 8.29 8.98
CA TYR A 55 -0.81 8.65 8.46
C TYR A 55 0.07 7.41 8.24
N LEU A 56 0.11 6.49 9.21
CA LEU A 56 0.88 5.24 9.10
C LEU A 56 0.32 4.33 7.99
N LEU A 57 -1.01 4.23 7.87
CA LEU A 57 -1.64 3.47 6.79
C LEU A 57 -1.26 4.02 5.42
N VAL A 58 -1.37 5.34 5.20
CA VAL A 58 -1.03 5.98 3.93
C VAL A 58 0.46 5.78 3.61
N ASN A 59 1.36 5.97 4.58
CA ASN A 59 2.79 5.74 4.35
C ASN A 59 3.11 4.26 4.07
N THR A 60 2.36 3.32 4.64
CA THR A 60 2.51 1.89 4.34
C THR A 60 2.06 1.58 2.91
N VAL A 61 0.89 2.09 2.49
CA VAL A 61 0.37 1.91 1.12
C VAL A 61 1.28 2.58 0.09
N ALA A 62 1.85 3.74 0.43
CA ALA A 62 2.83 4.45 -0.39
C ALA A 62 4.18 3.71 -0.51
N MET A 63 4.37 2.58 0.18
CA MET A 63 5.67 1.90 0.33
C MET A 63 6.76 2.82 0.91
N ASN A 64 6.37 3.80 1.72
CA ASN A 64 7.24 4.81 2.34
C ASN A 64 7.61 4.47 3.80
N GLY A 65 7.24 3.27 4.28
CA GLY A 65 7.58 2.82 5.63
C GLY A 65 9.10 2.77 5.83
N LYS A 66 9.61 3.46 6.87
CA LYS A 66 11.06 3.58 7.21
C LYS A 66 11.92 4.43 6.25
N HIS A 67 11.36 5.02 5.21
CA HIS A 67 12.07 5.92 4.27
C HIS A 67 11.45 7.32 4.19
N ALA A 68 10.34 7.52 4.90
CA ALA A 68 9.63 8.77 5.02
C ALA A 68 10.53 9.88 5.59
N THR A 69 11.07 10.74 4.73
CA THR A 69 11.77 11.98 5.12
C THR A 69 10.85 12.94 5.88
N ASN A 70 9.53 12.79 5.74
CA ASN A 70 8.50 13.50 6.49
C ASN A 70 8.18 12.86 7.86
N ALA A 71 8.78 11.69 8.17
CA ALA A 71 8.64 11.00 9.44
C ALA A 71 9.77 11.36 10.43
N ASP A 72 10.35 12.56 10.30
CA ASP A 72 11.46 13.14 11.09
C ASP A 72 11.22 13.26 12.61
N ASP A 73 10.35 12.42 13.18
CA ASP A 73 10.39 12.03 14.58
C ASP A 73 11.38 10.87 14.83
N ALA A 74 12.43 10.77 14.01
CA ALA A 74 13.75 10.58 14.60
C ALA A 74 14.22 11.92 15.18
N LYS A 75 13.61 12.36 16.28
CA LYS A 75 14.28 13.28 17.20
C LYS A 75 15.10 12.43 18.19
N PRO A 76 16.29 12.92 18.58
CA PRO A 76 17.58 12.21 18.66
C PRO A 76 17.60 10.89 19.43
#